data_AF-A0A099I5G1-F1
#
_entry.id   AF-A0A099I5G1-F1
#
_cell.length_a   1.000
_cell.length_b   1.000
_cell.length_c   1.000
_cell.angle_alpha   90.00
_cell.angle_beta   90.00
_cell.angle_gamma   90.00
#
_symmetry.space_group_name_H-M   'P 1'
#
loop_
_entity.id
_entity.type
_entity.pdbx_description
1 polymer ?
#
loop_
_entity_poly.entity_id
_entity_poly.type
_entity_poly.pdbx_seq_one_letter_code
_entity_poly.pdbx_strand_id
1 'polypeptide(L)' 'MLVLGVNKILNWCQIVSGGRRYTCPTKEIDGKLLFAFKKAWHPVEEYITEHTDELVEEGGRIFSRPFKK' A
#
# COMPACT_ATOMS: atom_id res chain seq x y z
N MET A 1 11.64 -4.91 -3.27
CA MET A 1 10.24 -4.68 -3.70
C MET A 1 9.97 -3.20 -3.52
N LEU A 2 9.12 -2.59 -4.33
CA LEU A 2 8.70 -1.21 -4.08
C LEU A 2 7.19 -1.14 -4.16
N VAL A 3 6.56 -0.45 -3.22
CA VAL A 3 5.15 -0.09 -3.28
C VAL A 3 5.03 1.12 -4.20
N LEU A 4 4.15 1.04 -5.19
CA LEU A 4 3.89 2.10 -6.16
C LEU A 4 2.72 2.98 -5.74
N GLY A 5 1.79 2.43 -4.96
CA GLY A 5 0.63 3.14 -4.46
C GLY A 5 -0.20 2.23 -3.55
N VAL A 6 -0.89 2.86 -2.61
CA VAL A 6 -1.73 2.18 -1.62
C VAL A 6 -3.18 2.61 -1.83
N ASN A 7 -4.10 1.67 -1.88
CA ASN A 7 -5.53 1.94 -1.88
C ASN A 7 -6.13 1.49 -0.55
N LYS A 8 -6.34 2.44 0.37
CA LYS A 8 -6.93 2.16 1.69
C LYS A 8 -8.45 1.92 1.62
N ILE A 9 -9.11 2.36 0.54
CA ILE A 9 -10.55 2.16 0.34
C ILE A 9 -10.86 0.70 -0.01
N LEU A 10 -10.05 0.12 -0.91
CA LEU A 10 -10.24 -1.23 -1.44
C LEU A 10 -9.29 -2.27 -0.83
N ASN A 11 -8.50 -1.88 0.18
CA ASN A 11 -7.57 -2.75 0.89
C ASN A 11 -6.59 -3.50 -0.04
N TRP A 12 -5.90 -2.76 -0.91
CA TRP A 12 -4.80 -3.30 -1.70
C TRP A 12 -3.68 -2.28 -1.92
N CYS A 13 -2.49 -2.74 -2.26
CA CYS A 13 -1.41 -1.90 -2.78
C CYS A 13 -0.84 -2.49 -4.08
N GLN A 14 -0.27 -1.65 -4.92
CA GLN A 14 0.48 -2.08 -6.08
C GLN A 14 1.96 -2.13 -5.74
N ILE A 15 2.62 -3.22 -6.10
CA ILE A 15 4.06 -3.38 -5.91
C ILE A 15 4.77 -3.68 -7.22
N VAL A 16 6.06 -3.37 -7.30
CA VAL A 16 6.99 -3.89 -8.31
C VAL A 16 8.02 -4.84 -7.66
N SER A 17 8.19 -6.00 -8.27
CA SER A 17 9.15 -7.02 -7.84
C SER A 17 9.64 -7.82 -9.04
N GLY A 18 10.96 -7.87 -9.25
CA GLY A 18 11.57 -8.58 -10.40
C GLY A 18 11.06 -8.08 -11.76
N GLY A 19 10.88 -6.77 -11.92
CA GLY A 19 10.42 -6.16 -13.17
C GLY A 19 8.92 -6.33 -13.49
N ARG A 20 8.14 -6.95 -12.59
CA ARG A 20 6.70 -7.15 -12.77
C ARG A 20 5.90 -6.39 -11.72
N ARG A 21 4.69 -5.97 -12.09
CA ARG A 21 3.73 -5.33 -11.19
C ARG A 21 2.75 -6.35 -10.63
N TYR A 22 2.38 -6.19 -9.37
CA TYR A 22 1.41 -7.02 -8.68
C TYR A 22 0.45 -6.14 -7.89
N THR A 23 -0.82 -6.56 -7.82
CA THR A 23 -1.79 -5.98 -6.89
C THR A 23 -1.90 -6.94 -5.72
N CYS A 24 -1.56 -6.46 -4.54
CA CYS A 24 -1.47 -7.24 -3.32
C CYS A 24 -2.56 -6.77 -2.34
N PRO A 25 -3.35 -7.68 -1.75
CA PRO A 25 -4.29 -7.27 -0.71
C PRO A 25 -3.51 -6.76 0.50
N THR A 26 -4.09 -5.77 1.19
CA THR A 26 -3.54 -5.20 2.42
C THR A 26 -4.44 -5.50 3.62
N LYS A 27 -3.85 -5.41 4.81
CA LYS A 27 -4.59 -5.39 6.08
C LYS A 27 -3.77 -4.63 7.12
N GLU A 28 -4.45 -4.18 8.16
CA GLU A 28 -3.81 -3.57 9.32
C GLU A 28 -3.65 -4.61 10.44
N ILE A 29 -2.45 -4.72 11.02
CA ILE A 29 -2.19 -5.50 12.24
C ILE A 29 -1.37 -4.61 13.17
N ASP A 30 -1.83 -4.44 14.41
CA ASP A 30 -1.14 -3.67 15.45
C ASP A 30 -0.75 -2.24 14.98
N GLY A 31 -1.65 -1.59 14.24
CA GLY A 31 -1.44 -0.25 13.68
C GLY A 31 -0.49 -0.18 12.47
N LYS A 32 0.00 -1.32 11.99
CA LYS A 32 0.86 -1.41 10.80
C LYS A 32 0.08 -1.90 9.61
N LEU A 33 0.21 -1.21 8.48
CA LEU A 33 -0.34 -1.67 7.21
C LEU A 33 0.61 -2.69 6.58
N LEU A 34 0.12 -3.90 6.31
CA LEU A 34 0.87 -4.97 5.66
C LEU A 34 0.23 -5.34 4.32
N PHE A 35 1.04 -5.81 3.38
CA PHE A 35 0.59 -6.40 2.11
C PHE A 35 0.99 -7.86 1.98
N ALA A 36 0.13 -8.68 1.35
CA ALA A 36 0.43 -10.08 1.10
C ALA A 36 1.22 -10.26 -0.19
N PHE A 37 2.39 -10.88 -0.11
CA PHE A 37 3.17 -11.28 -1.28
C PHE A 37 3.99 -12.53 -1.00
N LYS A 38 3.99 -13.49 -1.93
CA LYS A 38 4.69 -14.78 -1.81
C LYS A 38 4.42 -15.51 -0.49
N LYS A 39 3.15 -15.60 -0.09
CA LYS A 39 2.67 -16.27 1.15
C LYS A 39 3.17 -15.65 2.46
N ALA A 40 3.68 -14.42 2.43
CA ALA A 40 4.10 -13.67 3.60
C ALA A 40 3.44 -12.29 3.63
N TRP A 41 3.35 -11.72 4.83
CA TRP A 41 2.89 -10.34 5.07
C TRP A 41 4.10 -9.44 5.25
N HIS A 42 4.13 -8.34 4.51
CA HIS A 42 5.25 -7.40 4.47
C HIS A 42 4.76 -6.01 4.91
N PRO A 43 5.45 -5.30 5.81
CA PRO A 43 5.05 -3.95 6.23
C PRO A 43 5.15 -2.98 5.05
N VAL A 44 4.09 -2.24 4.72
CA VAL A 44 4.09 -1.28 3.60
C VAL A 44 5.19 -0.23 3.78
N GLU A 45 5.36 0.26 5.01
CA GLU A 45 6.33 1.31 5.39
C GLU A 45 7.79 1.02 5.00
N GLU A 46 8.17 -0.25 4.90
CA GLU A 46 9.53 -0.68 4.52
C GLU A 46 9.79 -0.61 3.01
N TYR A 47 8.74 -0.49 2.19
CA TYR A 47 8.82 -0.58 0.73
C TYR A 47 8.26 0.63 -0.01
N ILE A 48 7.79 1.66 0.71
CA ILE A 48 7.38 2.93 0.10
C ILE A 48 8.59 3.81 -0.26
N THR A 49 8.37 4.74 -1.17
CA THR A 49 9.27 5.85 -1.49
C THR A 49 8.60 7.19 -1.15
N GLU A 50 9.35 8.29 -1.20
CA GLU A 50 8.83 9.66 -1.03
C GLU A 50 7.75 10.06 -2.07
N HIS A 51 7.64 9.31 -3.16
CA HIS A 51 6.65 9.52 -4.22
C HIS A 51 5.50 8.52 -4.17
N THR A 52 5.38 7.72 -3.11
CA THR A 52 4.28 6.77 -2.98
C THR A 52 3.04 7.50 -2.46
N ASP A 53 1.95 7.42 -3.21
CA ASP A 53 0.66 7.96 -2.81
C ASP A 53 -0.24 6.90 -2.17
N GLU A 54 -1.16 7.36 -1.32
CA GLU A 54 -2.31 6.63 -0.81
C GLU A 54 -3.62 7.23 -1.30
N LEU A 55 -4.52 6.38 -1.79
CA LEU A 55 -5.91 6.70 -2.04
C LEU A 55 -6.72 6.44 -0.77
N VAL A 56 -7.34 7.49 -0.25
CA VAL A 56 -8.11 7.48 1.00
C VAL A 56 -9.50 8.06 0.80
N GLU A 57 -10.41 7.69 1.71
CA GLU A 57 -11.70 8.33 1.86
C GLU A 57 -11.77 8.99 3.25
N GLU A 58 -11.89 10.32 3.30
CA GLU A 58 -12.04 11.06 4.56
C GLU A 58 -13.22 12.04 4.42
N GLY A 59 -14.15 12.02 5.37
CA GLY A 59 -15.33 12.89 5.36
C GLY A 59 -16.23 12.72 4.11
N GLY A 60 -16.30 11.51 3.54
CA GLY A 60 -17.07 11.20 2.34
C GLY A 60 -16.44 11.71 1.04
N ARG A 61 -15.17 12.13 1.06
CA ARG A 61 -14.43 12.54 -0.14
C ARG A 61 -13.28 11.58 -0.41
N ILE A 62 -13.16 11.18 -1.68
CA ILE A 62 -12.07 10.33 -2.17
C ILE A 62 -10.97 11.21 -2.76
N PHE A 63 -9.74 11.03 -2.31
CA PHE A 63 -8.58 11.75 -2.84
C PHE A 63 -7.28 10.97 -2.65
N SER A 64 -6.30 11.27 -3.50
CA SER A 64 -4.93 10.78 -3.35
C SER A 64 -4.08 11.78 -2.57
N ARG A 65 -3.14 11.29 -1.77
CA ARG A 65 -2.13 12.11 -1.09
C ARG A 65 -0.84 11.31 -0.91
N PRO A 66 0.31 11.96 -0.61
CA PRO A 66 1.52 11.23 -0.21
C PRO A 66 1.24 10.30 0.97
N PHE A 67 1.81 9.10 0.93
CA PHE A 67 1.65 8.10 1.98
C PHE A 67 2.13 8.65 3.33
N LYS A 68 1.25 8.59 4.33
CA LYS A 68 1.58 8.98 5.70
C LYS A 68 1.99 7.75 6.50
N LYS A 69 3.22 7.78 7.03
CA LYS A 69 3.71 6.80 8.02
C LYS A 69 2.97 6.94 9.34
#